data_AF-A0A353R7I0-F1
#
_entry.id   AF-A0A353R7I0-F1
#
_cell.length_a   1.000
_cell.length_b   1.000
_cell.length_c   1.000
_cell.angle_alpha   90.00
_cell.angle_beta   90.00
_cell.angle_gamma   90.00
#
_symmetry.space_group_name_H-M   'P 1'
#
loop_
_entity.id
_entity.type
_entity.pdbx_description
1 polymer ?
#
loop_
_entity_poly.entity_id
_entity_poly.type
_entity_poly.pdbx_seq_one_letter_code
_entity_poly.pdbx_strand_id
1 'polypeptide(L)'
;TSPIPHFVPDSIDLISGSGATALFIIDAAVQLGIPFANVFSVGNSAQTGMEEVLEYMDQSYVHGKSAPVKLIYAESIKNPLKLWKHAASLYRKGARIAAV
;
A
#
# COMPACT_ATOMS: atom_id res chain seq x y z
N THR A 1 10.44 -5.65 -23.67
CA THR A 1 10.58 -6.24 -22.32
C THR A 1 10.14 -5.18 -21.33
N SER A 2 8.99 -5.35 -20.67
CA SER A 2 8.56 -4.39 -19.65
C SER A 2 9.53 -4.44 -18.48
N PRO A 3 9.94 -3.29 -17.92
CA PRO A 3 10.91 -3.27 -16.84
C PRO A 3 10.28 -3.92 -15.61
N ILE A 4 10.96 -4.92 -15.06
CA ILE A 4 10.47 -5.67 -13.91
C ILE A 4 10.66 -4.78 -12.67
N PRO A 5 9.63 -4.54 -11.85
CA PRO A 5 9.79 -3.74 -10.64
C PRO A 5 10.82 -4.37 -9.71
N HIS A 6 11.74 -3.54 -9.22
CA HIS A 6 12.72 -3.97 -8.23
C HIS A 6 12.10 -3.88 -6.84
N PHE A 7 12.01 -5.02 -6.15
CA PHE A 7 11.45 -5.06 -4.81
C PHE A 7 12.51 -4.81 -3.74
N VAL A 8 12.37 -3.72 -2.96
CA VAL A 8 13.29 -3.32 -1.89
C VAL A 8 12.53 -3.31 -0.56
N PRO A 9 12.89 -4.15 0.44
CA PRO A 9 12.11 -4.33 1.67
C PRO A 9 11.81 -3.05 2.47
N ASP A 10 12.73 -2.09 2.51
CA ASP A 10 12.60 -0.84 3.27
C ASP A 10 12.05 0.34 2.43
N SER A 11 11.24 0.07 1.42
CA SER A 11 10.71 1.09 0.51
C SER A 11 9.21 1.36 0.70
N ILE A 12 8.40 1.24 -0.36
CA ILE A 12 6.99 1.66 -0.38
C ILE A 12 6.11 0.42 -0.47
N ASP A 13 5.09 0.35 0.37
CA ASP A 13 3.99 -0.58 0.16
C ASP A 13 2.89 0.11 -0.65
N LEU A 14 2.49 -0.49 -1.78
CA LEU A 14 1.36 -0.03 -2.59
C LEU A 14 0.11 -0.86 -2.28
N ILE A 15 -1.00 -0.22 -1.95
CA ILE A 15 -2.34 -0.83 -1.89
C ILE A 15 -3.21 -0.11 -2.91
N SER A 16 -3.80 -0.84 -3.86
CA SER A 16 -4.66 -0.26 -4.89
C SER A 16 -5.99 -0.98 -5.01
N GLY A 17 -7.08 -0.21 -5.00
CA GLY A 17 -8.44 -0.66 -5.32
C GLY A 17 -8.64 -1.12 -6.77
N SER A 18 -7.75 -0.73 -7.68
CA SER A 18 -7.83 -1.06 -9.11
C SER A 18 -6.53 -1.70 -9.59
N GLY A 19 -6.64 -2.86 -10.25
CA GLY A 19 -5.48 -3.56 -10.82
C GLY A 19 -4.82 -2.78 -11.96
N ALA A 20 -5.62 -2.13 -12.81
CA ALA A 20 -5.10 -1.32 -13.90
C ALA A 20 -4.34 -0.10 -13.39
N THR A 21 -4.89 0.59 -12.38
CA THR A 21 -4.22 1.73 -11.74
C THR A 21 -2.97 1.29 -10.99
N ALA A 22 -2.98 0.12 -10.35
CA ALA A 22 -1.79 -0.44 -9.71
C ALA A 22 -0.64 -0.62 -10.72
N LEU A 23 -0.93 -1.25 -11.87
CA LEU A 23 0.07 -1.44 -12.94
C LEU A 23 0.59 -0.10 -13.47
N PHE A 24 -0.30 0.88 -13.69
CA PHE A 24 0.10 2.22 -14.12
C PHE A 24 1.05 2.90 -13.12
N ILE A 25 0.74 2.83 -11.82
CA ILE A 25 1.60 3.37 -10.75
C ILE A 25 2.97 2.67 -10.74
N ILE A 26 2.98 1.34 -10.89
CA ILE A 26 4.22 0.56 -10.92
C ILE A 26 5.08 0.94 -12.12
N ASP A 27 4.51 1.00 -13.32
CA ASP A 27 5.25 1.37 -14.53
C ASP A 27 5.83 2.79 -14.42
N ALA A 28 5.05 3.74 -13.92
CA ALA A 28 5.52 5.11 -13.67
C ALA A 28 6.65 5.16 -12.63
N ALA A 29 6.51 4.44 -11.52
CA ALA A 29 7.52 4.37 -10.48
C ALA A 29 8.82 3.75 -10.99
N VAL A 30 8.73 2.70 -11.82
CA VAL A 30 9.91 2.06 -12.44
C VAL A 30 10.64 3.03 -13.36
N GLN A 31 9.93 3.85 -14.14
CA GLN A 31 10.55 4.91 -14.96
C GLN A 31 11.23 5.99 -14.11
N LEU A 32 10.68 6.27 -12.92
CA LEU A 32 11.23 7.24 -11.97
C LEU A 32 12.32 6.66 -11.05
N GLY A 33 12.60 5.35 -11.14
CA GLY A 33 13.55 4.66 -10.25
C GLY A 33 13.07 4.52 -8.80
N ILE A 34 11.75 4.55 -8.56
CA ILE A 34 11.13 4.40 -7.25
C ILE A 34 10.83 2.91 -7.00
N PRO A 35 11.43 2.27 -5.98
CA PRO A 35 11.18 0.88 -5.66
C PRO A 35 9.94 0.68 -4.78
N PHE A 36 9.40 -0.54 -4.79
CA PHE A 36 8.35 -0.98 -3.87
C PHE A 36 8.83 -2.13 -3.01
N ALA A 37 8.31 -2.26 -1.80
CA ALA A 37 8.55 -3.41 -0.93
C ALA A 37 7.50 -4.48 -1.22
N ASN A 38 6.23 -4.07 -1.27
CA ASN A 38 5.10 -4.94 -1.56
C ASN A 38 4.05 -4.19 -2.40
N VAL A 39 3.30 -4.94 -3.20
CA VAL A 39 2.20 -4.42 -4.01
C VAL A 39 0.97 -5.30 -3.78
N PHE A 40 -0.13 -4.68 -3.36
CA PHE A 40 -1.41 -5.33 -3.13
C PHE A 40 -2.46 -4.71 -4.05
N SER A 41 -3.07 -5.54 -4.90
CA SER A 41 -4.27 -5.14 -5.65
C SER A 41 -5.49 -5.77 -4.99
N VAL A 42 -6.27 -4.93 -4.32
CA VAL A 42 -7.57 -5.25 -3.75
C VAL A 42 -8.62 -4.84 -4.77
N GLY A 43 -8.76 -5.62 -5.84
CA GLY A 43 -9.73 -5.34 -6.91
C GLY A 43 -11.20 -5.39 -6.45
N ASN A 44 -12.11 -5.78 -7.34
CA ASN A 44 -13.54 -5.91 -7.05
C ASN A 44 -13.89 -7.06 -6.08
N SER A 45 -12.93 -7.54 -5.29
CA SER A 45 -13.09 -8.60 -4.30
C SER A 45 -14.04 -8.13 -3.21
N ALA A 46 -15.26 -8.64 -3.24
CA ALA A 46 -16.29 -8.34 -2.24
C ALA A 46 -15.87 -8.69 -0.79
N GLN A 47 -14.88 -9.58 -0.62
CA GLN A 47 -14.48 -10.17 0.67
C GLN A 47 -13.28 -9.50 1.37
N THR A 48 -12.32 -8.91 0.66
CA THR A 48 -11.12 -8.30 1.26
C THR A 48 -10.98 -6.87 0.75
N GLY A 49 -11.31 -5.89 1.60
CA GLY A 49 -11.13 -4.49 1.33
C GLY A 49 -9.70 -4.02 1.60
N MET A 50 -9.43 -2.78 1.21
CA MET A 50 -8.15 -2.13 1.53
C MET A 50 -7.94 -1.99 3.04
N GLU A 51 -9.03 -1.92 3.80
CA GLU A 51 -9.03 -1.80 5.26
C GLU A 51 -8.48 -3.06 5.93
N GLU A 52 -8.77 -4.25 5.39
CA GLU A 52 -8.20 -5.51 5.85
C GLU A 52 -6.70 -5.62 5.53
N VAL A 53 -6.29 -5.14 4.34
CA VAL A 53 -4.86 -5.10 3.99
C VAL A 53 -4.10 -4.12 4.88
N LEU A 54 -4.67 -2.93 5.14
CA LEU A 54 -4.07 -1.96 6.04
C LEU A 54 -4.02 -2.46 7.48
N GLU A 55 -5.05 -3.18 7.94
CA GLU A 55 -5.05 -3.86 9.24
C GLU A 55 -3.91 -4.86 9.34
N TYR A 56 -3.76 -5.74 8.34
CA TYR A 56 -2.67 -6.71 8.31
C TYR A 56 -1.30 -6.02 8.35
N MET A 57 -1.13 -4.95 7.55
CA MET A 57 0.11 -4.16 7.55
C MET A 57 0.37 -3.50 8.90
N ASP A 58 -0.64 -2.95 9.55
CA ASP A 58 -0.52 -2.35 10.89
C ASP A 58 -0.11 -3.40 11.93
N GLN A 59 -0.78 -4.55 11.94
CA GLN A 59 -0.52 -5.62 12.91
C GLN A 59 0.88 -6.25 12.74
N SER A 60 1.37 -6.34 11.51
CA SER A 60 2.69 -6.89 11.18
C SER A 60 3.81 -5.85 11.12
N TYR A 61 3.52 -4.55 11.33
CA TYR A 61 4.51 -3.49 11.18
C TYR A 61 5.59 -3.53 12.26
N VAL A 62 6.85 -3.58 11.83
CA VAL A 62 8.03 -3.45 12.68
C VAL A 62 8.85 -2.26 12.21
N HIS A 63 8.99 -1.25 13.07
CA HIS A 63 9.74 -0.04 12.74
C HIS A 63 11.20 -0.37 12.40
N GLY A 64 11.73 0.21 11.32
CA GLY A 64 13.10 -0.02 10.85
C GLY A 64 13.34 -1.36 10.13
N LYS A 65 12.28 -2.15 9.88
CA LYS A 65 12.34 -3.37 9.05
C LYS A 65 11.23 -3.45 8.01
N SER A 66 10.06 -2.91 8.34
CA SER A 66 8.93 -2.82 7.43
C SER A 66 9.00 -1.53 6.64
N ALA A 67 8.55 -1.58 5.39
CA ALA A 67 8.38 -0.43 4.50
C ALA A 67 7.80 0.79 5.24
N PRO A 68 8.53 1.92 5.34
CA PRO A 68 8.10 3.08 6.11
C PRO A 68 6.91 3.83 5.49
N VAL A 69 6.66 3.66 4.19
CA VAL A 69 5.62 4.39 3.46
C VAL A 69 4.54 3.43 2.96
N LYS A 70 3.28 3.74 3.23
CA LYS A 70 2.09 3.07 2.68
C LYS A 70 1.41 4.00 1.68
N LEU A 71 1.47 3.68 0.40
CA LEU A 71 0.79 4.39 -0.68
C LEU A 71 -0.54 3.68 -0.98
N ILE A 72 -1.65 4.39 -0.82
CA ILE A 72 -2.99 3.83 -0.95
C ILE A 72 -3.71 4.54 -2.10
N TYR A 73 -4.21 3.78 -3.06
CA TYR A 73 -5.17 4.27 -4.06
C TYR A 73 -6.54 3.66 -3.76
N ALA A 74 -7.50 4.50 -3.38
CA ALA A 74 -8.77 4.09 -2.82
C ALA A 74 -9.96 4.62 -3.66
N GLU A 75 -10.61 3.74 -4.43
CA GLU A 75 -11.81 4.12 -5.19
C GLU A 75 -13.06 4.21 -4.30
N SER A 76 -13.12 3.38 -3.26
CA SER A 76 -14.22 3.35 -2.30
C SER A 76 -13.73 2.80 -0.96
N ILE A 77 -14.18 3.42 0.13
CA ILE A 77 -13.88 3.00 1.49
C ILE A 77 -15.18 2.53 2.13
N LYS A 78 -15.25 1.24 2.46
CA LYS A 78 -16.44 0.61 3.06
C LYS A 78 -16.49 0.85 4.56
N ASN A 79 -15.32 0.86 5.23
CA ASN A 79 -15.22 1.07 6.67
C ASN A 79 -14.17 2.14 7.01
N PRO A 80 -14.55 3.43 6.93
CA PRO A 80 -13.65 4.55 7.19
C PRO A 80 -13.05 4.55 8.60
N LEU A 81 -13.81 4.07 9.59
CA LEU A 81 -13.34 4.02 10.99
C LEU A 81 -12.22 2.98 11.16
N LYS A 82 -12.36 1.82 10.53
CA LYS A 82 -11.33 0.78 10.53
C LYS A 82 -10.07 1.28 9.81
N LEU A 83 -10.23 1.89 8.64
CA LEU A 83 -9.12 2.51 7.91
C LEU A 83 -8.38 3.52 8.78
N TRP A 84 -9.11 4.47 9.40
CA TRP A 84 -8.53 5.49 10.26
C TRP A 84 -7.81 4.91 11.47
N LYS A 85 -8.40 3.90 12.14
CA LYS A 85 -7.79 3.24 13.30
C LYS A 85 -6.41 2.69 12.97
N HIS A 86 -6.30 1.95 11.88
CA HIS A 86 -5.05 1.32 11.46
C HIS A 86 -4.06 2.33 10.86
N ALA A 87 -4.55 3.33 10.11
CA ALA A 87 -3.74 4.43 9.62
C ALA A 87 -3.10 5.22 10.77
N ALA A 88 -3.88 5.60 11.77
CA ALA A 88 -3.39 6.33 12.94
C ALA A 88 -2.43 5.49 13.79
N SER A 89 -2.67 4.17 13.89
CA SER A 89 -1.75 3.24 14.56
C SER A 89 -0.40 3.16 13.85
N LEU A 90 -0.40 2.95 12.53
CA LEU A 90 0.80 2.95 11.69
C LEU A 90 1.58 4.26 11.80
N TYR A 91 0.89 5.40 11.76
CA TYR A 91 1.52 6.71 11.93
C TYR A 91 2.26 6.83 13.27
N ARG A 92 1.63 6.39 14.37
CA ARG A 92 2.25 6.37 15.71
C ARG A 92 3.43 5.41 15.80
N LYS A 93 3.41 4.31 15.05
CA LYS A 93 4.53 3.34 14.95
C LYS A 93 5.70 3.86 14.09
N GLY A 94 5.56 5.02 13.44
CA GLY A 94 6.61 5.65 12.65
C GLY A 94 6.45 5.49 11.14
N ALA A 95 5.38 4.85 10.66
CA ALA A 95 5.08 4.80 9.24
C ALA A 95 4.50 6.15 8.74
N ARG A 96 4.46 6.31 7.42
CA ARG A 96 3.81 7.42 6.72
C ARG A 96 2.83 6.86 5.70
N ILE A 97 1.70 7.53 5.55
CA ILE A 97 0.62 7.10 4.68
C ILE A 97 0.32 8.24 3.72
N ALA A 98 0.29 7.92 2.43
CA ALA A 98 -0.19 8.78 1.37
C ALA A 98 -1.37 8.08 0.70
N ALA A 99 -2.51 8.76 0.58
CA ALA A 99 -3.73 8.19 0.03
C ALA A 99 -4.33 9.11 -1.03
N VAL A 100 -4.83 8.53 -2.12
CA VAL A 100 -5.51 9.21 -3.24
C VAL A 100 -6.81 8.49 -3.56
#